data_AF-A0A9D8R266-F1
#
_entry.id   AF-A0A9D8R266-F1
#
_cell.length_a   1.000
_cell.length_b   1.000
_cell.length_c   1.000
_cell.angle_alpha   90.00
_cell.angle_beta   90.00
_cell.angle_gamma   90.00
#
_symmetry.space_group_name_H-M   'P 1'
#
loop_
_entity.id
_entity.type
_entity.pdbx_description
1 polymer ?
#
loop_
_entity_poly.entity_id
_entity_poly.type
_entity_poly.pdbx_seq_one_letter_code
_entity_poly.pdbx_strand_id
1 'polypeptide(L)'
;MNLFVVRLKELLVNKGKLQKDVCVELGISKQKLSKWKTGYNEPSLDELIMIASYFDVSVDYLLGLEDDSGTKTDIVKISKEKDE
;
A
#
# COMPACT_ATOMS: atom_id res chain seq x y z
N MET A 1 -7.95 10.81 2.83
CA MET A 1 -6.55 10.33 3.00
C MET A 1 -6.43 8.99 2.28
N ASN A 2 -5.42 8.77 1.43
CA ASN A 2 -5.32 7.53 0.64
C ASN A 2 -4.96 6.33 1.56
N LEU A 3 -5.84 5.33 1.65
CA LEU A 3 -5.68 4.18 2.55
C LEU A 3 -4.44 3.33 2.21
N PHE A 4 -4.06 3.27 0.93
CA PHE A 4 -2.80 2.65 0.51
C PHE A 4 -1.59 3.31 1.17
N VAL A 5 -1.59 4.64 1.26
CA VAL A 5 -0.49 5.40 1.88
C VAL A 5 -0.37 5.06 3.37
N VAL A 6 -1.50 4.90 4.05
CA VAL A 6 -1.57 4.56 5.47
C VAL A 6 -1.01 3.14 5.68
N ARG A 7 -1.56 2.15 4.97
CA ARG A 7 -1.14 0.75 5.10
C ARG A 7 0.32 0.54 4.71
N LEU A 8 0.81 1.21 3.66
CA LEU A 8 2.23 1.13 3.29
C LEU A 8 3.15 1.66 4.39
N LYS A 9 2.76 2.73 5.09
CA LYS A 9 3.53 3.26 6.23
C LYS A 9 3.51 2.30 7.40
N GLU A 10 2.34 1.74 7.72
CA GLU A 10 2.18 0.77 8.81
C GLU A 10 2.98 -0.49 8.56
N LEU A 11 2.96 -1.04 7.34
CA LEU A 11 3.75 -2.22 6.98
C LEU A 11 5.26 -2.00 7.17
N LEU A 12 5.77 -0.80 6.83
CA LEU A 12 7.17 -0.45 7.08
C LEU A 12 7.50 -0.45 8.58
N VAL A 13 6.62 0.12 9.41
CA VAL A 13 6.81 0.21 10.86
C VAL A 13 6.69 -1.18 11.50
N ASN A 14 5.62 -1.91 11.22
CA ASN A 14 5.29 -3.20 11.82
C ASN A 14 6.32 -4.29 11.48
N LYS A 15 6.90 -4.23 10.28
CA LYS A 15 7.96 -5.17 9.86
C LYS A 15 9.37 -4.66 10.21
N GLY A 16 9.50 -3.52 10.90
CA GLY A 16 10.79 -2.94 11.30
C GLY A 16 11.68 -2.57 10.13
N LYS A 17 11.10 -2.26 8.96
CA LYS A 17 11.84 -2.03 7.72
C LYS A 17 12.14 -0.55 7.52
N LEU A 18 13.41 -0.23 7.28
CA LEU A 18 13.79 1.12 6.86
C LEU A 18 13.51 1.30 5.36
N GLN A 19 13.11 2.51 4.97
CA GLN A 19 12.83 2.83 3.57
C GLN A 19 13.99 2.47 2.63
N LYS A 20 15.24 2.70 3.08
CA LYS A 20 16.44 2.40 2.31
C LYS A 20 16.55 0.90 2.00
N ASP A 21 16.19 0.04 2.93
CA ASP A 21 16.36 -1.41 2.82
C ASP A 21 15.28 -1.95 1.87
N VAL A 22 14.02 -1.51 2.05
CA VAL A 22 12.92 -1.84 1.13
C VAL A 22 13.23 -1.39 -0.31
N CYS A 23 13.82 -0.21 -0.49
CA CYS A 23 14.21 0.25 -1.82
C CYS A 23 15.25 -0.67 -2.48
N VAL A 24 16.22 -1.15 -1.72
CA VAL A 24 17.25 -2.08 -2.21
C VAL A 24 16.64 -3.45 -2.52
N GLU A 25 15.85 -3.99 -1.59
CA GLU A 25 15.22 -5.31 -1.71
C GLU A 25 14.21 -5.37 -2.87
N LEU A 26 13.48 -4.28 -3.14
CA LEU A 26 12.54 -4.17 -4.26
C LEU A 26 13.15 -3.63 -5.56
N GLY A 27 14.42 -3.22 -5.56
CA GLY A 27 15.06 -2.64 -6.74
C GLY A 27 14.44 -1.31 -7.20
N ILE A 28 13.91 -0.50 -6.28
CA ILE A 28 13.27 0.79 -6.58
C ILE A 28 14.07 1.98 -6.01
N SER A 29 13.85 3.17 -6.57
CA SER A 29 14.47 4.38 -6.02
C SER A 29 13.77 4.87 -4.74
N LYS A 30 14.53 5.50 -3.85
CA LYS A 30 13.98 6.17 -2.65
C LYS A 30 12.91 7.20 -3.00
N GLN A 31 13.09 7.91 -4.12
CA GLN A 31 12.12 8.90 -4.58
C GLN A 31 10.80 8.25 -4.96
N LYS A 32 10.84 7.08 -5.60
CA LYS A 32 9.64 6.31 -5.98
C LYS A 32 8.85 5.88 -4.74
N LEU A 33 9.52 5.26 -3.76
CA LEU A 33 8.89 4.89 -2.49
C LEU A 33 8.35 6.11 -1.72
N SER A 34 9.08 7.23 -1.72
CA SER A 34 8.63 8.47 -1.07
C SER A 34 7.35 9.01 -1.71
N LYS A 35 7.27 9.06 -3.05
CA LYS A 35 6.08 9.50 -3.78
C LYS A 35 4.86 8.63 -3.46
N TRP A 36 5.04 7.32 -3.34
CA TRP A 36 3.98 6.42 -2.90
C TRP A 36 3.54 6.72 -1.46
N LYS A 37 4.49 6.92 -0.54
CA LYS A 37 4.19 7.22 0.88
C LYS A 37 3.60 8.62 1.11
N THR A 38 3.69 9.53 0.16
CA THR A 38 3.03 10.84 0.24
C THR A 38 1.72 10.88 -0.54
N GLY A 39 1.40 9.83 -1.29
CA GLY A 39 0.27 9.81 -2.22
C GLY A 39 0.47 10.73 -3.42
N TYR A 40 1.71 11.17 -3.68
CA TYR A 40 2.02 12.06 -4.81
C TYR A 40 1.91 11.32 -6.15
N ASN A 41 2.39 10.07 -6.19
CA ASN A 41 2.14 9.14 -7.28
C ASN A 41 1.57 7.84 -6.73
N GLU A 42 0.72 7.20 -7.52
CA GLU A 42 0.26 5.84 -7.27
C GLU A 42 1.23 4.81 -7.88
N PRO A 43 1.34 3.61 -7.30
CA PRO A 43 2.05 2.50 -7.93
C PRO A 43 1.29 2.00 -9.16
N SER A 44 2.02 1.45 -10.14
CA SER A 44 1.42 0.62 -11.19
C SER A 44 0.84 -0.68 -10.60
N LEU A 45 0.07 -1.42 -11.39
CA LEU A 45 -0.45 -2.74 -10.98
C LEU A 45 0.69 -3.70 -10.63
N ASP A 46 1.74 -3.76 -11.44
CA ASP A 46 2.90 -4.62 -11.18
C ASP A 46 3.62 -4.22 -9.89
N GLU A 47 3.75 -2.91 -9.65
CA GLU A 47 4.36 -2.38 -8.43
C GLU A 47 3.52 -2.70 -7.20
N LEU A 48 2.20 -2.64 -7.32
CA LEU A 48 1.27 -2.98 -6.24
C LEU A 48 1.34 -4.47 -5.88
N ILE A 49 1.38 -5.36 -6.89
CA ILE A 49 1.57 -6.80 -6.71
C ILE A 49 2.94 -7.09 -6.07
N MET A 50 3.98 -6.38 -6.50
CA MET A 50 5.33 -6.50 -5.95
C MET A 50 5.36 -6.11 -4.46
N ILE A 51 4.75 -4.98 -4.10
CA ILE A 51 4.66 -4.53 -2.70
C ILE A 51 3.88 -5.54 -1.86
N ALA A 52 2.74 -6.01 -2.36
CA ALA A 52 1.89 -7.00 -1.69
C ALA A 52 2.67 -8.28 -1.40
N SER A 53 3.36 -8.81 -2.41
CA SER A 53 4.18 -10.01 -2.30
C SER A 53 5.34 -9.84 -1.32
N TYR A 54 6.01 -8.68 -1.33
CA TYR A 54 7.13 -8.40 -0.44
C TYR A 54 6.73 -8.32 1.05
N PHE A 55 5.55 -7.77 1.34
CA PHE A 55 5.05 -7.66 2.71
C PHE A 55 4.20 -8.86 3.17
N ASP A 56 3.96 -9.82 2.28
CA ASP A 56 3.11 -11.00 2.49
C ASP A 56 1.67 -10.60 2.86
N VAL A 57 1.07 -9.74 2.03
CA VAL A 57 -0.31 -9.26 2.16
C VAL A 57 -1.02 -9.31 0.80
N SER A 58 -2.36 -9.21 0.79
CA SER A 58 -3.10 -9.11 -0.46
C SER A 58 -3.05 -7.68 -1.05
N VAL A 59 -3.27 -7.57 -2.36
CA VAL A 59 -3.46 -6.26 -3.00
C VAL A 59 -4.73 -5.59 -2.47
N ASP A 60 -5.78 -6.36 -2.21
CA ASP A 60 -7.03 -5.88 -1.63
C ASP A 60 -6.79 -5.29 -0.24
N TYR A 61 -5.90 -5.87 0.55
CA TYR A 61 -5.42 -5.26 1.77
C TYR A 61 -4.72 -3.92 1.47
N LEU A 62 -3.76 -3.86 0.57
CA LEU A 62 -3.10 -2.58 0.28
C LEU A 62 -4.07 -1.47 -0.17
N LEU A 63 -5.17 -1.83 -0.84
CA LEU A 63 -6.18 -0.89 -1.33
C LEU A 63 -7.34 -0.63 -0.36
N GLY A 64 -7.41 -1.36 0.76
CA GLY A 64 -8.50 -1.23 1.74
C GLY A 64 -9.80 -1.96 1.40
N LEU A 65 -9.75 -2.85 0.42
CA LEU A 65 -10.85 -3.74 0.04
C LEU A 65 -10.95 -4.96 0.96
N GLU A 66 -10.05 -5.07 1.94
CA GLU A 66 -9.95 -6.16 2.90
C GLU A 66 -9.50 -5.58 4.25
N ASP A 67 -9.99 -6.08 5.38
CA ASP A 67 -9.48 -5.70 6.71
C ASP A 67 -8.27 -6.56 7.15
N ASP A 68 -7.78 -6.36 8.37
CA ASP A 68 -6.64 -7.14 8.90
C ASP A 68 -6.98 -8.63 9.11
N SER A 69 -8.26 -9.02 9.10
CA SER A 69 -8.74 -10.40 9.28
C SER A 69 -8.94 -11.14 7.95
N GLY A 70 -8.80 -10.44 6.82
CA GLY A 70 -9.09 -10.99 5.50
C GLY A 70 -10.53 -10.81 5.04
N THR A 71 -11.36 -10.10 5.81
CA THR A 71 -12.76 -9.87 5.47
C THR A 71 -12.84 -8.80 4.39
N LYS A 72 -13.48 -9.10 3.27
CA LYS A 72 -13.67 -8.15 2.17
C LYS A 72 -14.62 -7.04 2.58
N THR A 73 -14.25 -5.81 2.26
CA THR A 73 -15.10 -4.63 2.44
C THR A 73 -16.18 -4.61 1.35
N ASP A 74 -17.41 -4.25 1.73
CA ASP A 74 -18.49 -4.01 0.75
C ASP A 74 -18.11 -2.88 -0.22
N ILE A 75 -17.77 -3.24 -1.46
CA ILE A 75 -17.31 -2.31 -2.52
C ILE A 75 -18.32 -1.18 -2.77
N VAL A 76 -19.62 -1.44 -2.55
CA VAL A 76 -20.72 -0.48 -2.74
C VAL A 76 -20.62 0.74 -1.79
N LYS A 77 -19.96 0.62 -0.64
CA LYS A 77 -19.78 1.72 0.32
C LYS A 77 -18.66 2.67 -0.11
N ILE A 78 -17.59 2.15 -0.69
CA ILE A 78 -16.37 2.90 -1.05
C ILE A 78 -16.62 3.89 -2.19
N SER A 79 -17.49 3.56 -3.13
CA SER A 79 -17.82 4.44 -4.27
C SER A 79 -18.59 5.69 -3.86
N LYS A 80 -19.23 5.70 -2.68
CA LYS A 80 -20.06 6.83 -2.22
C LYS A 80 -19.30 7.88 -1.42
N GLU A 81 -18.16 7.55 -0.84
CA GLU A 81 -17.33 8.47 -0.03
C GLU A 81 -16.34 9.28 -0.87
N LYS A 82 -16.21 9.00 -2.17
CA LYS A 82 -15.27 9.72 -3.05
C LYS A 82 -15.84 11.05 -3.59
N ASP A 83 -17.11 11.33 -3.32
CA ASP A 83 -17.87 12.51 -3.80
C ASP A 83 -18.18 13.53 -2.69
N GLU A 84 -17.66 13.35 -1.47
CA GLU A 84 -17.70 14.33 -0.35
C GLU A 84 -16.28 14.79 0.04
#